data_AF-A0A5N3V372-F1
#
_entry.id   AF-A0A5N3V372-F1
#
_cell.length_a   1.000
_cell.length_b   1.000
_cell.length_c   1.000
_cell.angle_alpha   90.00
_cell.angle_beta   90.00
_cell.angle_gamma   90.00
#
_symmetry.space_group_name_H-M   'P 1'
#
loop_
_entity.id
_entity.type
_entity.pdbx_description
1 polymer ?
#
loop_
_entity_poly.entity_id
_entity_poly.type
_entity_poly.pdbx_seq_one_letter_code
_entity_poly.pdbx_strand_id
1 'polypeptide(L)'
;MCKSLRYCFSHCLYLAMTRLEEVNREVNMHSSVRYLGYLARINLLVAICLGLYVRWEKTANSLILVIFILGLFVLGIASILYYYFSMEAASLSLSNLWFGFLLGLLCFLDNSSFKNDVKEESTKYLLLTSIVLRILCSLVERISGYVRHRPTLLTTVEFLELVGFAIASTTMLVEKSLSVILLVVALAMLIIDLRMKSFLAIPNLVIFAVLLFFSSLETPKNPVAFACFFICLITDPFLDIYFSGLSVTERWKPFLYRGRICRRLSVVFTGMIELTFFILSAFKLRDTHLWYFVIPGFSIFGIFWMICHIIFLLTLWGFHTKLNDCHKVCFTHRVDNNSLDRIMASKGMRHFCLISEQLVFFSGDILRLDTLLEWWREKNGSFCSRLIIILDSENSTPWVKEVRKINDQYIAVQGAEMTKTIDIEEADPPQLGDFTKDWVEYNCNTTNNICWTEKGRTVKAVYGVSKRWSDYTLHLPTGSDVAKHWMLYFPRITYPLVHLANWLCGLNLFWICKTCFRCLKRLKMSWFLPAVLDTGQGFKLVKS
;
A
#
# COMPACT_ATOMS: atom_id res chain seq x y z
N MET A 1 -1.14 9.65 -11.47
CA MET A 1 -0.07 10.63 -11.19
C MET A 1 1.04 10.10 -10.28
N CYS A 2 0.77 9.56 -9.09
CA CYS A 2 1.83 9.19 -8.13
C CYS A 2 2.84 8.11 -8.61
N LYS A 3 2.44 7.15 -9.46
CA LYS A 3 3.35 6.14 -10.02
C LYS A 3 4.37 6.73 -11.00
N SER A 4 3.99 7.74 -11.78
CA SER A 4 4.86 8.41 -12.77
C SER A 4 5.86 9.35 -12.09
N LEU A 5 5.42 10.10 -11.06
CA LEU A 5 6.33 10.90 -10.22
C LEU A 5 7.34 10.03 -9.48
N ARG A 6 6.91 8.87 -8.95
CA ARG A 6 7.81 7.92 -8.28
C ARG A 6 8.89 7.39 -9.22
N TYR A 7 8.51 7.02 -10.44
CA TYR A 7 9.42 6.53 -11.45
C TYR A 7 10.40 7.63 -11.92
N CYS A 8 9.90 8.83 -12.18
CA CYS A 8 10.73 9.97 -12.59
C CYS A 8 11.75 10.35 -11.51
N PHE A 9 11.30 10.51 -10.26
CA PHE A 9 12.16 10.89 -9.15
C PHE A 9 13.21 9.82 -8.84
N SER A 10 12.84 8.52 -8.84
CA SER A 10 13.83 7.47 -8.60
C SER A 10 14.82 7.35 -9.75
N HIS A 11 14.38 7.51 -11.00
CA HIS A 11 15.24 7.40 -12.17
C HIS A 11 16.20 8.60 -12.30
N CYS A 12 15.73 9.82 -12.05
CA CYS A 12 16.58 11.02 -12.05
C CYS A 12 17.63 10.96 -10.93
N LEU A 13 17.25 10.53 -9.72
CA LEU A 13 18.19 10.37 -8.61
C LEU A 13 19.19 9.25 -8.84
N TYR A 14 18.74 8.10 -9.34
CA TYR A 14 19.62 6.98 -9.68
C TYR A 14 20.63 7.41 -10.76
N LEU A 15 20.18 8.09 -11.81
CA LEU A 15 21.05 8.60 -12.87
C LEU A 15 22.06 9.64 -12.37
N ALA A 16 21.64 10.53 -11.46
CA ALA A 16 22.54 11.50 -10.84
C ALA A 16 23.60 10.82 -9.97
N MET A 17 23.21 9.78 -9.22
CA MET A 17 24.13 9.01 -8.39
C MET A 17 25.11 8.16 -9.20
N THR A 18 24.66 7.47 -10.25
CA THR A 18 25.57 6.69 -11.11
C THR A 18 26.56 7.59 -11.82
N ARG A 19 26.13 8.80 -12.25
CA ARG A 19 27.04 9.83 -12.78
C ARG A 19 28.06 10.30 -11.75
N LEU A 20 27.66 10.47 -10.49
CA LEU A 20 28.57 10.87 -9.42
C LEU A 20 29.60 9.76 -9.10
N GLU A 21 29.18 8.49 -9.14
CA GLU A 21 30.04 7.32 -8.96
C GLU A 21 31.02 7.13 -10.13
N GLU A 22 30.57 7.39 -11.36
CA GLU A 22 31.44 7.42 -12.55
C GLU A 22 32.51 8.52 -12.49
N VAL A 23 32.16 9.70 -11.95
CA VAL A 23 33.06 10.85 -11.83
C VAL A 23 34.07 10.67 -10.68
N ASN A 24 33.69 9.97 -9.61
CA ASN A 24 34.46 9.91 -8.37
C ASN A 24 35.10 8.53 -8.10
N ARG A 25 35.72 7.94 -9.14
CA ARG A 25 36.29 6.57 -9.15
C ARG A 25 37.29 6.26 -8.01
N GLU A 26 37.88 7.27 -7.38
CA GLU A 26 38.88 7.10 -6.32
C GLU A 26 38.27 6.86 -4.93
N VAL A 27 37.03 7.29 -4.67
CA VAL A 27 36.38 7.14 -3.36
C VAL A 27 35.18 6.20 -3.49
N ASN A 28 35.30 5.00 -2.93
CA ASN A 28 34.21 4.03 -2.90
C ASN A 28 33.04 4.60 -2.08
N MET A 29 31.96 5.02 -2.75
CA MET A 29 30.78 5.66 -2.15
C MET A 29 30.21 4.87 -0.97
N HIS A 30 30.19 3.55 -1.09
CA HIS A 30 29.75 2.65 -0.02
C HIS A 30 30.58 2.77 1.27
N SER A 31 31.88 3.07 1.16
CA SER A 31 32.73 3.34 2.33
C SER A 31 32.37 4.68 2.99
N SER A 32 32.16 5.73 2.20
CA SER A 32 31.74 7.05 2.69
C SER A 32 30.40 7.00 3.42
N VAL A 33 29.45 6.23 2.91
CA VAL A 33 28.13 6.02 3.54
C VAL A 33 28.28 5.30 4.88
N ARG A 34 29.15 4.28 4.97
CA ARG A 34 29.46 3.62 6.26
C ARG A 34 30.10 4.58 7.26
N TYR A 35 31.04 5.42 6.82
CA TYR A 35 31.65 6.43 7.68
C TYR A 35 30.63 7.46 8.18
N LEU A 36 29.68 7.86 7.35
CA LEU A 36 28.58 8.74 7.76
C LEU A 36 27.70 8.09 8.84
N GLY A 37 27.42 6.79 8.70
CA GLY A 37 26.71 6.01 9.72
C GLY A 37 27.47 5.90 11.05
N TYR A 38 28.79 5.68 11.01
CA TYR A 38 29.63 5.69 12.21
C TYR A 38 29.70 7.07 12.86
N LEU A 39 29.84 8.14 12.06
CA LEU A 39 29.84 9.51 12.53
C LEU A 39 28.54 9.85 13.26
N ALA A 40 27.39 9.43 12.73
CA ALA A 40 26.10 9.63 13.38
C ALA A 40 26.04 8.95 14.77
N ARG A 41 26.55 7.72 14.89
CA ARG A 41 26.60 6.99 16.18
C ARG A 41 27.58 7.62 17.17
N ILE A 42 28.75 8.06 16.72
CA ILE A 42 29.73 8.74 17.58
C ILE A 42 29.17 10.07 18.06
N ASN A 43 28.58 10.87 17.17
CA ASN A 43 27.96 12.15 17.52
C ASN A 43 26.83 11.97 18.55
N LEU A 44 26.00 10.93 18.39
CA LEU A 44 24.97 10.58 19.36
C LEU A 44 25.57 10.20 20.73
N LEU A 45 26.64 9.38 20.75
CA LEU A 45 27.33 9.02 21.99
C LEU A 45 27.89 10.25 22.71
N VAL A 46 28.54 11.16 21.97
CA VAL A 46 29.08 12.42 22.53
C VAL A 46 27.95 13.28 23.10
N ALA A 47 26.83 13.39 22.39
CA ALA A 47 25.66 14.12 22.87
C ALA A 47 25.12 13.55 24.19
N ILE A 48 24.99 12.22 24.28
CA ILE A 48 24.50 11.53 25.46
C ILE A 48 25.47 11.73 26.63
N CYS A 49 26.77 11.51 26.42
CA CYS A 49 27.79 11.68 27.45
C CYS A 49 27.83 13.12 27.98
N LEU A 50 27.79 14.13 27.09
CA LEU A 50 27.77 15.53 27.48
C LEU A 50 26.50 15.87 28.28
N GLY A 51 25.33 15.40 27.82
CA GLY A 51 24.06 15.64 28.51
C GLY A 51 24.00 15.03 29.91
N LEU A 52 24.54 13.82 30.09
CA LEU A 52 24.63 13.18 31.40
C LEU A 52 25.68 13.84 32.30
N TYR A 53 26.81 14.25 31.73
CA TYR A 53 27.87 14.95 32.46
C TYR A 53 27.39 16.29 33.03
N VAL A 54 26.66 17.11 32.24
CA VAL A 54 26.10 18.38 32.72
C VAL A 54 25.15 18.16 33.90
N ARG A 55 24.30 17.13 33.81
CA ARG A 55 23.39 16.76 34.90
C ARG A 55 24.16 16.33 36.14
N TRP A 56 25.20 15.52 36.00
CA TRP A 56 26.05 15.12 37.13
C TRP A 56 26.80 16.30 37.75
N GLU A 57 27.46 17.14 36.95
CA GLU A 57 28.25 18.30 37.39
C GLU A 57 27.41 19.25 38.26
N LYS A 58 26.13 19.43 37.93
CA LYS A 58 25.25 20.36 38.63
C LYS A 58 24.45 19.73 39.77
N THR A 59 24.07 18.47 39.66
CA THR A 59 23.27 17.79 40.71
C THR A 59 24.12 17.08 41.76
N ALA A 60 25.41 16.83 41.46
CA ALA A 60 26.31 15.99 42.26
C ALA A 60 25.71 14.61 42.60
N ASN A 61 24.74 14.12 41.81
CA ASN A 61 24.03 12.89 42.10
C ASN A 61 24.92 11.68 41.81
N SER A 62 25.24 10.92 42.86
CA SER A 62 26.08 9.71 42.78
C SER A 62 25.49 8.64 41.85
N LEU A 63 24.16 8.59 41.68
CA LEU A 63 23.50 7.64 40.77
C LEU A 63 23.92 7.85 39.31
N ILE A 64 24.06 9.11 38.87
CA ILE A 64 24.47 9.40 37.47
C ILE A 64 25.91 8.95 37.25
N LEU A 65 26.79 9.15 38.24
CA LEU A 65 28.18 8.67 38.19
C LEU A 65 28.25 7.14 38.14
N VAL A 66 27.46 6.44 38.96
CA VAL A 66 27.38 4.97 38.94
C VAL A 66 26.89 4.47 37.58
N ILE A 67 25.87 5.10 37.00
CA ILE A 67 25.38 4.76 35.64
C ILE A 67 26.47 4.97 34.59
N PHE A 68 27.26 6.04 34.70
CA PHE A 68 28.36 6.32 33.78
C PHE A 68 29.47 5.26 33.87
N ILE A 69 29.88 4.89 35.09
CA ILE A 69 30.86 3.82 35.33
C ILE A 69 30.35 2.47 34.80
N LEU A 70 29.09 2.14 35.09
CA LEU A 70 28.45 0.94 34.57
C LEU A 70 28.42 0.94 33.03
N GLY A 71 28.19 2.10 32.41
CA GLY A 71 28.19 2.22 30.96
C GLY A 71 29.55 1.99 30.33
N LEU A 72 30.62 2.49 30.93
CA LEU A 72 31.99 2.17 30.50
C LEU A 72 32.27 0.67 30.63
N PHE A 73 31.80 0.03 31.71
CA PHE A 73 31.94 -1.40 31.90
C PHE A 73 31.17 -2.22 30.84
N VAL A 74 29.92 -1.84 30.55
CA VAL A 74 29.08 -2.47 29.53
C VAL A 74 29.69 -2.32 28.13
N LEU A 75 30.20 -1.13 27.78
CA LEU A 75 30.90 -0.91 26.51
C LEU A 75 32.24 -1.65 26.45
N GLY A 76 32.95 -1.78 27.57
CA GLY A 76 34.15 -2.59 27.70
C GLY A 76 33.86 -4.07 27.44
N ILE A 77 32.82 -4.64 28.07
CA ILE A 77 32.36 -6.00 27.81
C ILE A 77 31.95 -6.17 26.35
N ALA A 78 31.19 -5.22 25.78
CA ALA A 78 30.81 -5.27 24.38
C ALA A 78 32.04 -5.31 23.46
N SER A 79 33.07 -4.53 23.77
CA SER A 79 34.32 -4.49 23.02
C SER A 79 35.09 -5.82 23.14
N ILE A 80 35.15 -6.40 24.34
CA ILE A 80 35.78 -7.71 24.57
C ILE A 80 35.05 -8.80 23.79
N LEU A 81 33.71 -8.83 23.85
CA LEU A 81 32.89 -9.78 23.11
C LEU A 81 33.11 -9.66 21.60
N TYR A 82 33.30 -8.44 21.09
CA TYR A 82 33.55 -8.19 19.67
C TYR A 82 34.94 -8.67 19.25
N TYR A 83 35.99 -8.16 19.90
CA TYR A 83 37.38 -8.37 19.45
C TYR A 83 37.98 -9.71 19.90
N TYR A 84 37.69 -10.18 21.12
CA TYR A 84 38.31 -11.39 21.67
C TYR A 84 37.47 -12.64 21.39
N PHE A 85 36.16 -12.55 21.54
CA PHE A 85 35.27 -13.71 21.38
C PHE A 85 34.63 -13.82 19.99
N SER A 86 34.85 -12.84 19.10
CA SER A 86 34.21 -12.78 17.77
C SER A 86 32.67 -12.89 17.82
N MET A 87 32.06 -12.53 18.95
CA MET A 87 30.62 -12.58 19.19
C MET A 87 29.97 -11.25 18.80
N GLU A 88 30.00 -10.93 17.50
CA GLU A 88 29.54 -9.64 16.96
C GLU A 88 28.07 -9.33 17.33
N ALA A 89 27.19 -10.32 17.21
CA ALA A 89 25.77 -10.14 17.48
C ALA A 89 25.50 -9.83 18.97
N ALA A 90 26.22 -10.47 19.89
CA ALA A 90 26.08 -10.23 21.32
C ALA A 90 26.62 -8.84 21.71
N SER A 91 27.76 -8.45 21.15
CA SER A 91 28.35 -7.12 21.34
C SER A 91 27.42 -6.00 20.85
N LEU A 92 26.95 -6.11 19.59
CA LEU A 92 26.02 -5.14 19.00
C LEU A 92 24.70 -5.10 19.77
N SER A 93 24.20 -6.26 20.21
CA SER A 93 22.99 -6.35 21.03
C SER A 93 23.13 -5.56 22.33
N LEU A 94 24.22 -5.81 23.07
CA LEU A 94 24.51 -5.13 24.33
C LEU A 94 24.68 -3.61 24.14
N SER A 95 25.37 -3.20 23.08
CA SER A 95 25.57 -1.79 22.75
C SER A 95 24.24 -1.08 22.43
N ASN A 96 23.38 -1.64 21.58
CA ASN A 96 22.11 -1.03 21.22
C ASN A 96 21.14 -0.94 22.41
N LEU A 97 21.10 -1.98 23.26
CA LEU A 97 20.36 -1.95 24.52
C LEU A 97 20.81 -0.79 25.40
N TRP A 98 22.13 -0.61 25.52
CA TRP A 98 22.72 0.45 26.34
C TRP A 98 22.46 1.85 25.78
N PHE A 99 22.52 2.04 24.47
CA PHE A 99 22.16 3.31 23.82
C PHE A 99 20.71 3.70 24.09
N GLY A 100 19.77 2.75 23.95
CA GLY A 100 18.36 2.98 24.28
C GLY A 100 18.17 3.37 25.75
N PHE A 101 18.88 2.71 26.66
CA PHE A 101 18.85 3.02 28.09
C PHE A 101 19.37 4.42 28.41
N LEU A 102 20.56 4.79 27.93
CA LEU A 102 21.14 6.11 28.20
C LEU A 102 20.31 7.25 27.61
N LEU A 103 19.78 7.07 26.39
CA LEU A 103 18.93 8.07 25.75
C LEU A 103 17.59 8.21 26.49
N GLY A 104 17.02 7.11 26.99
CA GLY A 104 15.86 7.13 27.89
C GLY A 104 16.14 7.90 29.18
N LEU A 105 17.29 7.65 29.83
CA LEU A 105 17.68 8.37 31.04
C LEU A 105 17.77 9.89 30.79
N LEU A 106 18.35 10.29 29.66
CA LEU A 106 18.46 11.70 29.25
C LEU A 106 17.08 12.37 29.04
N CYS A 107 16.06 11.60 28.62
CA CYS A 107 14.69 12.08 28.44
C CYS A 107 13.97 12.34 29.77
N PHE A 108 14.20 11.47 30.77
CA PHE A 108 13.44 11.47 32.03
C PHE A 108 14.07 12.32 33.13
N LEU A 109 15.39 12.51 33.12
CA LEU A 109 16.07 13.36 34.09
C LEU A 109 15.69 14.83 33.91
N ASP A 110 15.47 15.52 35.03
CA ASP A 110 14.97 16.90 35.02
C ASP A 110 15.93 17.88 34.33
N ASN A 111 15.37 18.82 33.58
CA ASN A 111 16.09 19.86 32.83
C ASN A 111 15.69 21.28 33.27
N SER A 112 14.85 21.39 34.30
CA SER A 112 14.25 22.66 34.72
C SER A 112 15.29 23.71 35.15
N SER A 113 16.34 23.29 35.85
CA SER A 113 17.40 24.17 36.39
C SER A 113 18.53 24.49 35.40
N PHE A 114 18.55 23.89 34.20
CA PHE A 114 19.73 23.90 33.32
C PHE A 114 19.48 24.53 31.94
N LYS A 115 18.31 25.17 31.75
CA LYS A 115 17.87 25.69 30.44
C LYS A 115 18.84 26.69 29.79
N ASN A 116 19.63 27.41 30.58
CA ASN A 116 20.55 28.45 30.11
C ASN A 116 22.03 28.03 30.13
N ASP A 117 22.35 26.76 30.42
CA ASP A 117 23.75 26.28 30.39
C ASP A 117 24.20 26.02 28.96
N VAL A 118 25.35 26.59 28.57
CA VAL A 118 25.96 26.43 27.24
C VAL A 118 26.19 24.97 26.91
N LYS A 119 26.53 24.13 27.91
CA LYS A 119 26.78 22.69 27.69
C LYS A 119 25.47 21.92 27.41
N GLU A 120 24.35 22.30 28.02
CA GLU A 120 23.03 21.71 27.72
C GLU A 120 22.52 22.17 26.34
N GLU A 121 22.79 23.43 25.95
CA GLU A 121 22.48 23.90 24.60
C GLU A 121 23.30 23.14 23.54
N SER A 122 24.60 22.95 23.78
CA SER A 122 25.49 22.14 22.94
C SER A 122 24.97 20.71 22.80
N THR A 123 24.49 20.11 23.89
CA THR A 123 23.87 18.77 23.88
C THR A 123 22.65 18.73 22.95
N LYS A 124 21.78 19.74 22.98
CA LYS A 124 20.60 19.82 22.09
C LYS A 124 21.00 19.91 20.62
N TYR A 125 21.99 20.73 20.28
CA TYR A 125 22.49 20.83 18.90
C TYR A 125 23.13 19.53 18.42
N LEU A 126 23.88 18.83 19.29
CA LEU A 126 24.46 17.53 18.94
C LEU A 126 23.38 16.46 18.71
N LEU A 127 22.30 16.45 19.51
CA LEU A 127 21.15 15.56 19.29
C LEU A 127 20.45 15.87 17.96
N LEU A 128 20.20 17.16 17.67
CA LEU A 128 19.60 17.57 16.39
C LEU A 128 20.48 17.19 15.19
N THR A 129 21.79 17.39 15.32
CA THR A 129 22.77 16.99 14.30
C THR A 129 22.75 15.49 14.09
N SER A 130 22.60 14.70 15.16
CA SER A 130 22.47 13.23 15.06
C SER A 130 21.23 12.81 14.27
N ILE A 131 20.09 13.50 14.47
CA ILE A 131 18.86 13.28 13.67
C ILE A 131 19.13 13.55 12.19
N VAL A 132 19.73 14.69 11.87
CA VAL A 132 20.02 15.09 10.48
C VAL A 132 20.98 14.10 9.81
N LEU A 133 22.07 13.74 10.50
CA LEU A 133 23.03 12.76 9.99
C LEU A 133 22.39 11.38 9.77
N ARG A 134 21.49 10.95 10.68
CA ARG A 134 20.74 9.69 10.54
C ARG A 134 19.84 9.70 9.30
N ILE A 135 19.05 10.76 9.12
CA ILE A 135 18.16 10.92 7.96
C ILE A 135 18.96 10.93 6.66
N LEU A 136 20.03 11.72 6.61
CA LEU A 136 20.90 11.80 5.43
C LEU A 136 21.53 10.43 5.10
N CYS A 137 22.08 9.74 6.09
CA CYS A 137 22.66 8.41 5.91
C CYS A 137 21.63 7.42 5.37
N SER A 138 20.47 7.31 6.04
CA SER A 138 19.39 6.40 5.65
C SER A 138 18.82 6.72 4.26
N LEU A 139 18.80 8.00 3.85
CA LEU A 139 18.35 8.42 2.53
C LEU A 139 19.37 8.05 1.45
N VAL A 140 20.66 8.35 1.68
CA VAL A 140 21.74 8.05 0.73
C VAL A 140 21.84 6.53 0.51
N GLU A 141 21.81 5.72 1.58
CA GLU A 141 21.83 4.24 1.47
C GLU A 141 20.74 3.70 0.53
N ARG A 142 19.54 4.29 0.58
CA ARG A 142 18.37 3.86 -0.21
C ARG A 142 18.43 4.37 -1.65
N ILE A 143 18.87 5.61 -1.87
CA ILE A 143 19.04 6.15 -3.22
C ILE A 143 20.14 5.39 -3.96
N SER A 144 21.22 5.03 -3.27
CA SER A 144 22.32 4.25 -3.85
C SER A 144 21.98 2.76 -4.04
N GLY A 145 20.82 2.29 -3.56
CA GLY A 145 20.42 0.88 -3.68
C GLY A 145 21.24 -0.11 -2.84
N TYR A 146 22.02 0.38 -1.86
CA TYR A 146 22.83 -0.49 -0.98
C TYR A 146 21.98 -1.21 0.08
N VAL A 147 20.72 -0.79 0.30
CA VAL A 147 19.84 -1.40 1.29
C VAL A 147 19.26 -2.72 0.78
N ARG A 148 19.62 -3.82 1.45
CA ARG A 148 18.98 -5.11 1.24
C ARG A 148 17.70 -5.20 2.09
N HIS A 149 16.55 -4.96 1.46
CA HIS A 149 15.26 -5.07 2.14
C HIS A 149 14.98 -6.51 2.57
N ARG A 150 14.95 -6.75 3.88
CA ARG A 150 14.55 -8.04 4.48
C ARG A 150 13.17 -7.91 5.12
N PRO A 151 12.31 -8.93 5.00
CA PRO A 151 11.02 -8.93 5.67
C PRO A 151 11.23 -9.21 7.16
N THR A 152 11.10 -8.17 7.99
CA THR A 152 11.18 -8.26 9.45
C THR A 152 10.10 -7.38 10.06
N LEU A 153 9.43 -7.85 11.12
CA LEU A 153 8.45 -7.06 11.87
C LEU A 153 9.14 -5.92 12.63
N LEU A 154 10.13 -6.27 13.44
CA LEU A 154 10.99 -5.36 14.19
C LEU A 154 12.42 -5.87 14.07
N THR A 155 13.37 -4.98 13.83
CA THR A 155 14.79 -5.35 13.81
C THR A 155 15.29 -5.59 15.24
N THR A 156 16.36 -6.38 15.39
CA THR A 156 16.98 -6.61 16.69
C THR A 156 17.48 -5.30 17.32
N VAL A 157 17.96 -4.36 16.49
CA VAL A 157 18.40 -3.03 16.91
C VAL A 157 17.24 -2.23 17.50
N GLU A 158 16.14 -2.08 16.75
CA GLU A 158 14.95 -1.36 17.21
C GLU A 158 14.37 -1.98 18.48
N PHE A 159 14.27 -3.32 18.53
CA PHE A 159 13.78 -4.01 19.73
C PHE A 159 14.62 -3.72 20.96
N LEU A 160 15.94 -3.81 20.85
CA LEU A 160 16.85 -3.59 21.98
C LEU A 160 16.89 -2.13 22.41
N GLU A 161 16.85 -1.17 21.49
CA GLU A 161 16.76 0.25 21.82
C GLU A 161 15.45 0.58 22.54
N LEU A 162 14.32 0.02 22.08
CA LEU A 162 13.01 0.16 22.73
C LEU A 162 13.01 -0.47 24.13
N VAL A 163 13.57 -1.66 24.29
CA VAL A 163 13.69 -2.32 25.60
C VAL A 163 14.59 -1.51 26.54
N GLY A 164 15.72 -1.01 26.06
CA GLY A 164 16.62 -0.14 26.83
C GLY A 164 15.91 1.12 27.32
N PHE A 165 15.17 1.77 26.43
CA PHE A 165 14.38 2.96 26.76
C PHE A 165 13.27 2.66 27.77
N ALA A 166 12.58 1.52 27.65
CA ALA A 166 11.59 1.06 28.63
C ALA A 166 12.22 0.79 30.00
N ILE A 167 13.40 0.16 30.05
CA ILE A 167 14.14 -0.07 31.31
C ILE A 167 14.50 1.26 31.96
N ALA A 168 14.94 2.25 31.19
CA ALA A 168 15.26 3.58 31.72
C ALA A 168 14.07 4.25 32.42
N SER A 169 12.83 3.98 31.97
CA SER A 169 11.61 4.54 32.57
C SER A 169 11.35 4.05 34.00
N THR A 170 11.94 2.92 34.41
CA THR A 170 11.83 2.39 35.77
C THR A 170 12.54 3.26 36.82
N THR A 171 13.39 4.20 36.38
CA THR A 171 13.98 5.23 37.25
C THR A 171 12.98 6.28 37.71
N MET A 172 11.78 6.34 37.10
CA MET A 172 10.68 7.23 37.48
C MET A 172 9.72 6.55 38.48
N LEU A 173 8.79 7.34 39.04
CA LEU A 173 7.65 6.82 39.82
C LEU A 173 6.88 5.75 39.02
N VAL A 174 6.40 4.71 39.71
CA VAL A 174 5.80 3.51 39.10
C VAL A 174 4.65 3.85 38.13
N GLU A 175 3.76 4.78 38.50
CA GLU A 175 2.64 5.22 37.64
C GLU A 175 3.11 5.87 36.33
N LYS A 176 4.16 6.70 36.39
CA LYS A 176 4.74 7.34 35.20
C LYS A 176 5.47 6.33 34.34
N SER A 177 6.15 5.36 34.95
CA SER A 177 6.84 4.30 34.22
C SER A 177 5.89 3.44 33.38
N LEU A 178 4.70 3.10 33.89
CA LEU A 178 3.68 2.35 33.13
C LEU A 178 3.21 3.11 31.88
N SER A 179 3.00 4.42 31.99
CA SER A 179 2.61 5.26 30.85
C SER A 179 3.67 5.28 29.76
N VAL A 180 4.95 5.37 30.14
CA VAL A 180 6.08 5.32 29.21
C VAL A 180 6.21 3.94 28.57
N ILE A 181 6.06 2.84 29.33
CA ILE A 181 6.10 1.48 28.78
C ILE A 181 5.01 1.29 27.73
N LEU A 182 3.77 1.74 27.99
CA LEU A 182 2.69 1.70 27.02
C LEU A 182 3.01 2.53 25.76
N LEU A 183 3.66 3.68 25.93
CA LEU A 183 4.11 4.51 24.82
C LEU A 183 5.18 3.82 23.96
N VAL A 184 6.14 3.14 24.58
CA VAL A 184 7.17 2.34 23.88
C VAL A 184 6.51 1.18 23.11
N VAL A 185 5.53 0.50 23.70
CA VAL A 185 4.77 -0.56 23.02
C VAL A 185 4.02 -0.01 21.83
N ALA A 186 3.36 1.15 21.97
CA ALA A 186 2.66 1.81 20.88
C ALA A 186 3.63 2.23 19.75
N LEU A 187 4.82 2.74 20.09
CA LEU A 187 5.88 3.05 19.13
C LEU A 187 6.37 1.79 18.39
N ALA A 188 6.54 0.67 19.09
CA ALA A 188 6.90 -0.60 18.47
C ALA A 188 5.85 -1.07 17.46
N MET A 189 4.57 -0.94 17.82
CA MET A 189 3.46 -1.26 16.92
C MET A 189 3.41 -0.33 15.71
N LEU A 190 3.69 0.97 15.89
CA LEU A 190 3.78 1.93 14.80
C LEU A 190 4.92 1.60 13.83
N ILE A 191 6.09 1.21 14.33
CA ILE A 191 7.21 0.76 13.48
C ILE A 191 6.80 -0.45 12.65
N ILE A 192 6.13 -1.44 13.28
CA ILE A 192 5.60 -2.62 12.57
C ILE A 192 4.60 -2.18 11.48
N ASP A 193 3.69 -1.27 11.80
CA ASP A 193 2.66 -0.77 10.89
C ASP A 193 3.26 -0.09 9.65
N LEU A 194 4.29 0.74 9.85
CA LEU A 194 5.06 1.39 8.78
C LEU A 194 5.79 0.35 7.90
N ARG A 195 6.45 -0.65 8.51
CA ARG A 195 7.17 -1.71 7.78
C ARG A 195 6.24 -2.60 6.95
N MET A 196 5.04 -2.87 7.45
CA MET A 196 4.03 -3.63 6.71
C MET A 196 3.39 -2.80 5.58
N LYS A 197 3.56 -1.47 5.60
CA LYS A 197 2.83 -0.50 4.76
C LYS A 197 1.33 -0.72 4.83
N SER A 198 0.84 -0.85 6.05
CA SER A 198 -0.59 -0.89 6.33
C SER A 198 -1.27 0.38 5.79
N PHE A 199 -2.54 0.25 5.42
CA PHE A 199 -3.33 1.35 4.86
C PHE A 199 -3.38 2.58 5.79
N LEU A 200 -3.46 2.34 7.10
CA LEU A 200 -3.56 3.38 8.13
C LEU A 200 -2.21 3.82 8.70
N ALA A 201 -1.08 3.35 8.18
CA ALA A 201 0.24 3.60 8.77
C ALA A 201 0.64 5.08 8.82
N ILE A 202 0.37 5.85 7.76
CA ILE A 202 0.67 7.29 7.73
C ILE A 202 -0.28 8.07 8.65
N PRO A 203 -1.62 7.88 8.59
CA PRO A 203 -2.52 8.47 9.57
C PRO A 203 -2.13 8.16 11.02
N ASN A 204 -1.80 6.90 11.33
CA ASN A 204 -1.37 6.48 12.66
C ASN A 204 -0.08 7.20 13.09
N LEU A 205 0.89 7.37 12.19
CA LEU A 205 2.11 8.13 12.46
C LEU A 205 1.80 9.60 12.77
N VAL A 206 0.92 10.23 11.99
CA VAL A 206 0.52 11.63 12.22
C VAL A 206 -0.19 11.78 13.56
N ILE A 207 -1.16 10.89 13.86
CA ILE A 207 -1.88 10.90 15.14
C ILE A 207 -0.90 10.69 16.30
N PHE A 208 0.00 9.71 16.19
CA PHE A 208 0.99 9.44 17.22
C PHE A 208 1.93 10.63 17.43
N ALA A 209 2.38 11.29 16.37
CA ALA A 209 3.19 12.51 16.46
C ALA A 209 2.40 13.66 17.11
N VAL A 210 1.13 13.87 16.74
CA VAL A 210 0.29 14.91 17.35
C VAL A 210 0.09 14.62 18.85
N LEU A 211 -0.23 13.38 19.22
CA LEU A 211 -0.38 12.99 20.62
C LEU A 211 0.91 13.14 21.43
N LEU A 212 2.06 12.82 20.81
CA LEU A 212 3.37 12.97 21.44
C LEU A 212 3.77 14.43 21.69
N PHE A 213 3.48 15.34 20.75
CA PHE A 213 3.98 16.71 20.79
C PHE A 213 2.96 17.74 21.31
N PHE A 214 1.66 17.45 21.25
CA PHE A 214 0.63 18.47 21.50
C PHE A 214 -0.27 18.25 22.72
N SER A 215 -0.52 17.03 23.22
CA SER A 215 -1.47 16.87 24.33
C SER A 215 -1.47 15.49 24.99
N SER A 216 -1.33 15.46 26.32
CA SER A 216 -1.83 14.47 27.31
C SER A 216 -0.78 13.83 28.22
N LEU A 217 0.44 13.55 27.73
CA LEU A 217 1.54 13.12 28.61
C LEU A 217 2.18 14.37 29.21
N GLU A 218 2.26 14.46 30.55
CA GLU A 218 3.17 15.40 31.21
C GLU A 218 4.53 15.30 30.50
N THR A 219 4.88 16.34 29.75
CA THR A 219 5.93 16.30 28.73
C THR A 219 7.22 15.67 29.25
N PRO A 220 7.95 14.88 28.43
CA PRO A 220 9.29 14.44 28.81
C PRO A 220 10.15 15.66 29.15
N LYS A 221 10.92 15.56 30.24
CA LYS A 221 11.71 16.68 30.78
C LYS A 221 12.70 17.22 29.75
N ASN A 222 13.15 16.38 28.83
CA ASN A 222 13.94 16.76 27.65
C ASN A 222 13.25 16.37 26.34
N PRO A 223 12.50 17.28 25.68
CA PRO A 223 11.76 16.97 24.45
C PRO A 223 12.67 16.73 23.24
N VAL A 224 13.87 17.32 23.21
CA VAL A 224 14.81 17.16 22.09
C VAL A 224 15.42 15.76 22.08
N ALA A 225 15.80 15.23 23.25
CA ALA A 225 16.28 13.86 23.39
C ALA A 225 15.19 12.84 23.00
N PHE A 226 13.96 13.11 23.42
CA PHE A 226 12.81 12.26 23.08
C PHE A 226 12.52 12.27 21.56
N ALA A 227 12.54 13.46 20.95
CA ALA A 227 12.41 13.59 19.49
C ALA A 227 13.56 12.88 18.75
N CYS A 228 14.79 12.96 19.26
CA CYS A 228 15.93 12.24 18.73
C CYS A 228 15.71 10.72 18.74
N PHE A 229 15.27 10.15 19.86
CA PHE A 229 14.94 8.72 19.96
C PHE A 229 13.85 8.32 18.95
N PHE A 230 12.74 9.06 18.93
CA PHE A 230 11.60 8.78 18.06
C PHE A 230 11.96 8.86 16.56
N ILE A 231 12.60 9.96 16.13
CA ILE A 231 12.92 10.18 14.72
C ILE A 231 13.97 9.17 14.24
N CYS A 232 15.01 8.88 15.04
CA CYS A 232 16.04 7.91 14.66
C CYS A 232 15.47 6.51 14.43
N LEU A 233 14.49 6.08 15.22
CA LEU A 233 13.81 4.79 15.05
C LEU A 233 12.85 4.75 13.86
N ILE A 234 12.12 5.85 13.60
CA ILE A 234 11.09 5.88 12.54
C ILE A 234 11.65 6.17 11.16
N THR A 235 12.82 6.81 11.07
CA THR A 235 13.42 7.22 9.79
C THR A 235 13.50 6.06 8.79
N ASP A 236 14.01 4.91 9.21
CA ASP A 236 14.14 3.74 8.32
C ASP A 236 12.80 3.15 7.88
N PRO A 237 11.88 2.77 8.78
CA PRO A 237 10.59 2.20 8.38
C PRO A 237 9.74 3.21 7.58
N PHE A 238 9.85 4.51 7.86
CA PHE A 238 9.19 5.56 7.08
C PHE A 238 9.72 5.64 5.64
N LEU A 239 11.04 5.70 5.47
CA LEU A 239 11.65 5.73 4.13
C LEU A 239 11.36 4.44 3.35
N ASP A 240 11.31 3.29 4.04
CA ASP A 240 10.99 2.00 3.42
C ASP A 240 9.57 1.97 2.82
N ILE A 241 8.63 2.81 3.28
CA ILE A 241 7.30 2.99 2.64
C ILE A 241 7.45 3.35 1.15
N TYR A 242 8.42 4.19 0.83
CA TYR A 242 8.69 4.65 -0.53
C TYR A 242 9.72 3.78 -1.27
N PHE A 243 10.82 3.40 -0.62
CA PHE A 243 11.93 2.72 -1.31
C PHE A 243 11.79 1.20 -1.40
N SER A 244 11.08 0.56 -0.45
CA SER A 244 10.95 -0.90 -0.47
C SER A 244 10.05 -1.40 -1.60
N GLY A 245 10.62 -2.26 -2.45
CA GLY A 245 9.93 -2.99 -3.53
C GLY A 245 9.26 -4.30 -3.11
N LEU A 246 9.36 -4.70 -1.83
CA LEU A 246 8.80 -5.98 -1.34
C LEU A 246 7.28 -6.04 -1.58
N SER A 247 6.77 -7.21 -1.96
CA SER A 247 5.33 -7.45 -2.10
C SER A 247 4.63 -7.44 -0.74
N VAL A 248 3.29 -7.38 -0.73
CA VAL A 248 2.51 -7.44 0.52
C VAL A 248 2.76 -8.78 1.24
N THR A 249 2.74 -9.90 0.51
CA THR A 249 2.95 -11.23 1.09
C THR A 249 4.37 -11.39 1.65
N GLU A 250 5.37 -10.85 0.96
CA GLU A 250 6.76 -10.88 1.40
C GLU A 250 6.97 -10.12 2.71
N ARG A 251 6.38 -8.94 2.89
CA ARG A 251 6.53 -8.16 4.14
C ARG A 251 5.91 -8.85 5.33
N TRP A 252 4.72 -9.41 5.14
CA TRP A 252 4.00 -10.14 6.19
C TRP A 252 4.56 -11.55 6.44
N LYS A 253 5.54 -12.00 5.64
CA LYS A 253 6.16 -13.32 5.76
C LYS A 253 6.54 -13.73 7.18
N PRO A 254 7.19 -12.90 8.02
CA PRO A 254 7.58 -13.31 9.38
C PRO A 254 6.37 -13.61 10.27
N PHE A 255 5.26 -12.92 10.04
CA PHE A 255 4.00 -13.16 10.75
C PHE A 255 3.24 -14.36 10.18
N LEU A 256 3.15 -14.47 8.84
CA LEU A 256 2.50 -15.59 8.17
C LEU A 256 3.14 -16.92 8.55
N TYR A 257 4.47 -17.01 8.52
CA TYR A 257 5.23 -18.21 8.85
C TYR A 257 5.26 -18.57 10.34
N ARG A 258 4.76 -17.70 11.23
CA ARG A 258 4.78 -17.92 12.67
C ARG A 258 3.86 -19.08 13.07
N GLY A 259 4.24 -19.84 14.11
CA GLY A 259 3.49 -21.03 14.54
C GLY A 259 2.03 -20.75 14.91
N ARG A 260 1.18 -21.79 14.78
CA ARG A 260 -0.27 -21.73 15.06
C ARG A 260 -0.60 -21.11 16.42
N ILE A 261 0.12 -21.53 17.46
CA ILE A 261 -0.11 -21.09 18.83
C ILE A 261 0.14 -19.59 18.95
N CYS A 262 1.26 -19.10 18.42
CA CYS A 262 1.60 -17.69 18.52
C CYS A 262 0.59 -16.79 17.78
N ARG A 263 0.12 -17.20 16.59
CA ARG A 263 -0.92 -16.46 15.88
C ARG A 263 -2.25 -16.44 16.64
N ARG A 264 -2.65 -17.55 17.25
CA ARG A 264 -3.86 -17.60 18.09
C ARG A 264 -3.74 -16.72 19.33
N LEU A 265 -2.59 -16.74 20.00
CA LEU A 265 -2.31 -15.85 21.12
C LEU A 265 -2.37 -14.37 20.71
N SER A 266 -1.95 -14.03 19.48
CA SER A 266 -2.06 -12.67 18.96
C SER A 266 -3.52 -12.19 18.86
N VAL A 267 -4.45 -13.06 18.43
CA VAL A 267 -5.89 -12.72 18.37
C VAL A 267 -6.45 -12.52 19.77
N VAL A 268 -6.14 -13.43 20.70
CA VAL A 268 -6.58 -13.32 22.10
C VAL A 268 -6.05 -12.04 22.73
N PHE A 269 -4.76 -11.74 22.52
CA PHE A 269 -4.13 -10.52 23.03
C PHE A 269 -4.78 -9.25 22.46
N THR A 270 -5.12 -9.25 21.17
CA THR A 270 -5.85 -8.13 20.54
C THR A 270 -7.21 -7.92 21.19
N GLY A 271 -7.99 -9.00 21.38
CA GLY A 271 -9.28 -8.93 22.07
C GLY A 271 -9.16 -8.46 23.53
N MET A 272 -8.10 -8.83 24.24
CA MET A 272 -7.85 -8.35 25.60
C MET A 272 -7.53 -6.85 25.64
N ILE A 273 -6.78 -6.32 24.67
CA ILE A 273 -6.51 -4.88 24.55
C ILE A 273 -7.80 -4.12 24.28
N GLU A 274 -8.61 -4.60 23.32
CA GLU A 274 -9.90 -3.99 22.99
C GLU A 274 -10.83 -3.96 24.21
N LEU A 275 -10.96 -5.09 24.92
CA LEU A 275 -11.77 -5.18 26.13
C LEU A 275 -11.26 -4.22 27.22
N THR A 276 -9.95 -4.16 27.43
CA THR A 276 -9.34 -3.25 28.41
C THR A 276 -9.62 -1.79 28.05
N PHE A 277 -9.48 -1.43 26.77
CA PHE A 277 -9.82 -0.10 26.28
C PHE A 277 -11.29 0.25 26.52
N PHE A 278 -12.21 -0.68 26.25
CA PHE A 278 -13.64 -0.48 26.49
C PHE A 278 -13.94 -0.26 27.99
N ILE A 279 -13.34 -1.07 28.86
CA ILE A 279 -13.48 -0.95 30.33
C ILE A 279 -12.92 0.40 30.82
N LEU A 280 -11.73 0.79 30.38
CA LEU A 280 -11.11 2.07 30.76
C LEU A 280 -11.94 3.27 30.26
N SER A 281 -12.50 3.16 29.06
CA SER A 281 -13.40 4.18 28.51
C SER A 281 -14.68 4.31 29.35
N ALA A 282 -15.25 3.19 29.79
CA ALA A 282 -16.42 3.17 30.67
C ALA A 282 -16.11 3.81 32.04
N PHE A 283 -14.94 3.53 32.63
CA PHE A 283 -14.54 4.16 33.88
C PHE A 283 -14.35 5.68 33.72
N LYS A 284 -13.75 6.13 32.62
CA LYS A 284 -13.54 7.57 32.37
C LYS A 284 -14.86 8.33 32.22
N LEU A 285 -15.92 7.66 31.79
CA LEU A 285 -17.26 8.21 31.66
C LEU A 285 -17.89 8.62 33.00
N ARG A 286 -17.54 7.92 34.08
CA ARG A 286 -18.10 8.13 35.44
C ARG A 286 -17.86 9.54 35.96
N ASP A 287 -16.78 10.18 35.51
CA ASP A 287 -16.33 11.49 35.99
C ASP A 287 -16.99 12.67 35.25
N THR A 288 -17.93 12.42 34.33
CA THR A 288 -18.54 13.47 33.50
C THR A 288 -19.86 14.00 34.07
N HIS A 289 -19.99 15.32 34.20
CA HIS A 289 -21.18 16.01 34.73
C HIS A 289 -22.44 15.88 33.84
N LEU A 290 -22.33 15.36 32.61
CA LEU A 290 -23.42 15.21 31.62
C LEU A 290 -23.89 13.76 31.43
N TRP A 291 -23.76 12.94 32.47
CA TRP A 291 -24.27 11.57 32.61
C TRP A 291 -25.57 11.22 31.85
N TYR A 292 -26.62 12.06 31.90
CA TYR A 292 -27.91 11.77 31.22
C TYR A 292 -27.82 11.65 29.69
N PHE A 293 -26.94 12.38 29.02
CA PHE A 293 -26.74 12.26 27.56
C PHE A 293 -25.61 11.28 27.23
N VAL A 294 -24.60 11.25 28.07
CA VAL A 294 -23.36 10.51 27.84
C VAL A 294 -23.57 9.00 28.02
N ILE A 295 -24.36 8.56 29.01
CA ILE A 295 -24.60 7.13 29.28
C ILE A 295 -25.43 6.46 28.17
N PRO A 296 -26.56 7.03 27.68
CA PRO A 296 -27.28 6.46 26.54
C PRO A 296 -26.44 6.46 25.27
N GLY A 297 -25.67 7.53 25.01
CA GLY A 297 -24.75 7.60 23.89
C GLY A 297 -23.68 6.50 23.95
N PHE A 298 -22.99 6.37 25.08
CA PHE A 298 -22.00 5.32 25.29
C PHE A 298 -22.61 3.92 25.20
N SER A 299 -23.85 3.72 25.63
CA SER A 299 -24.55 2.44 25.49
C SER A 299 -24.79 2.09 24.02
N ILE A 300 -25.35 3.01 23.23
CA ILE A 300 -25.65 2.78 21.81
C ILE A 300 -24.35 2.60 21.00
N PHE A 301 -23.41 3.53 21.13
CA PHE A 301 -22.13 3.46 20.42
C PHE A 301 -21.27 2.31 20.93
N GLY A 302 -21.36 1.97 22.21
CA GLY A 302 -20.66 0.84 22.81
C GLY A 302 -21.17 -0.51 22.32
N ILE A 303 -22.49 -0.69 22.19
CA ILE A 303 -23.06 -1.89 21.56
C ILE A 303 -22.61 -2.00 20.10
N PHE A 304 -22.68 -0.91 19.34
CA PHE A 304 -22.21 -0.89 17.96
C PHE A 304 -20.71 -1.22 17.86
N TRP A 305 -19.89 -0.59 18.69
CA TRP A 305 -18.46 -0.85 18.81
C TRP A 305 -18.18 -2.32 19.12
N MET A 306 -18.87 -2.90 20.12
CA MET A 306 -18.74 -4.32 20.47
C MET A 306 -19.10 -5.23 19.30
N ILE A 307 -20.18 -4.95 18.56
CA ILE A 307 -20.58 -5.73 17.38
C ILE A 307 -19.47 -5.68 16.32
N CYS A 308 -18.99 -4.49 15.97
CA CYS A 308 -17.92 -4.31 14.99
C CYS A 308 -16.63 -5.04 15.39
N HIS A 309 -16.20 -4.92 16.64
CA HIS A 309 -14.98 -5.56 17.13
C HIS A 309 -15.13 -7.08 17.27
N ILE A 310 -16.30 -7.60 17.63
CA ILE A 310 -16.57 -9.05 17.59
C ILE A 310 -16.49 -9.58 16.16
N ILE A 311 -17.08 -8.89 15.18
CA ILE A 311 -16.98 -9.26 13.76
C ILE A 311 -15.51 -9.23 13.31
N PHE A 312 -14.75 -8.22 13.71
CA PHE A 312 -13.31 -8.13 13.45
C PHE A 312 -12.53 -9.32 14.04
N LEU A 313 -12.76 -9.69 15.31
CA LEU A 313 -12.10 -10.83 15.94
C LEU A 313 -12.49 -12.16 15.27
N LEU A 314 -13.76 -12.34 14.89
CA LEU A 314 -14.23 -13.52 14.17
C LEU A 314 -13.60 -13.63 12.77
N THR A 315 -13.52 -12.54 12.03
CA THR A 315 -12.87 -12.51 10.70
C THR A 315 -11.38 -12.79 10.82
N LEU A 316 -10.68 -12.22 11.80
CA LEU A 316 -9.27 -12.48 12.07
C LEU A 316 -9.03 -13.95 12.48
N TRP A 317 -9.91 -14.51 13.31
CA TRP A 317 -9.87 -15.92 13.68
C TRP A 317 -10.09 -16.85 12.48
N GLY A 318 -11.07 -16.52 11.62
CA GLY A 318 -11.35 -17.23 10.36
C GLY A 318 -10.15 -17.18 9.40
N PHE A 319 -9.53 -16.01 9.25
CA PHE A 319 -8.30 -15.83 8.47
C PHE A 319 -7.20 -16.77 8.94
N HIS A 320 -6.92 -16.80 10.25
CA HIS A 320 -5.89 -17.66 10.82
C HIS A 320 -6.19 -19.14 10.69
N THR A 321 -7.47 -19.53 10.74
CA THR A 321 -7.89 -20.91 10.52
C THR A 321 -7.60 -21.34 9.08
N LYS A 322 -8.01 -20.54 8.09
CA LYS A 322 -7.68 -20.80 6.67
C LYS A 322 -6.17 -20.80 6.40
N LEU A 323 -5.43 -19.89 7.03
CA LEU A 323 -3.97 -19.82 6.87
C LEU A 323 -3.30 -21.08 7.45
N ASN A 324 -3.83 -21.58 8.57
CA ASN A 324 -3.34 -22.80 9.17
C ASN A 324 -3.57 -24.02 8.27
N ASP A 325 -4.68 -24.07 7.55
CA ASP A 325 -4.92 -25.13 6.57
C ASP A 325 -4.00 -25.01 5.35
N CYS A 326 -3.69 -23.79 4.91
CA CYS A 326 -2.65 -23.55 3.89
C CYS A 326 -1.27 -24.05 4.37
N HIS A 327 -0.92 -23.78 5.62
CA HIS A 327 0.33 -24.24 6.23
C HIS A 327 0.42 -25.76 6.34
N LYS A 328 -0.67 -26.45 6.70
CA LYS A 328 -0.70 -27.92 6.72
C LYS A 328 -0.35 -28.49 5.34
N VAL A 329 -0.96 -27.96 4.29
CA VAL A 329 -0.69 -28.37 2.89
C VAL A 329 0.74 -28.01 2.47
N CYS A 330 1.24 -26.83 2.87
CA CYS A 330 2.61 -26.41 2.60
C CYS A 330 3.65 -27.31 3.31
N PHE A 331 3.34 -27.79 4.52
CA PHE A 331 4.25 -28.66 5.27
C PHE A 331 4.25 -30.09 4.73
N THR A 332 3.11 -30.60 4.25
CA THR A 332 3.04 -31.91 3.59
C THR A 332 3.70 -31.89 2.22
N HIS A 333 3.61 -30.77 1.49
CA HIS A 333 4.22 -30.58 0.18
C HIS A 333 5.55 -29.82 0.31
N ARG A 334 6.60 -30.52 0.75
CA ARG A 334 7.90 -29.97 1.20
C ARG A 334 8.79 -29.31 0.12
N VAL A 335 8.22 -28.88 -1.00
CA VAL A 335 8.96 -28.40 -2.18
C VAL A 335 8.57 -26.95 -2.47
N ASP A 336 9.57 -26.06 -2.33
CA ASP A 336 9.64 -24.63 -2.67
C ASP A 336 9.02 -23.58 -1.74
N ASN A 337 9.85 -22.60 -1.36
CA ASN A 337 9.53 -21.43 -0.52
C ASN A 337 8.51 -20.44 -1.14
N ASN A 338 8.21 -20.57 -2.44
CA ASN A 338 7.22 -19.75 -3.14
C ASN A 338 5.86 -20.46 -3.29
N SER A 339 5.68 -21.62 -2.65
CA SER A 339 4.44 -22.39 -2.69
C SER A 339 3.31 -21.77 -1.86
N LEU A 340 3.61 -21.05 -0.77
CA LEU A 340 2.57 -20.56 0.14
C LEU A 340 1.62 -19.58 -0.56
N ASP A 341 2.14 -18.64 -1.35
CA ASP A 341 1.30 -17.68 -2.10
C ASP A 341 0.39 -18.40 -3.12
N ARG A 342 0.91 -19.46 -3.77
CA ARG A 342 0.14 -20.30 -4.69
C ARG A 342 -0.94 -21.13 -3.97
N ILE A 343 -0.63 -21.67 -2.80
CA ILE A 343 -1.57 -22.42 -1.96
C ILE A 343 -2.65 -21.49 -1.38
N MET A 344 -2.28 -20.30 -0.95
CA MET A 344 -3.24 -19.28 -0.48
C MET A 344 -4.18 -18.86 -1.61
N ALA A 345 -3.66 -18.73 -2.84
CA ALA A 345 -4.48 -18.46 -4.02
C ALA A 345 -5.45 -19.62 -4.31
N SER A 346 -4.98 -20.87 -4.33
CA SER A 346 -5.83 -22.04 -4.63
C SER A 346 -6.87 -22.32 -3.54
N LYS A 347 -6.61 -21.98 -2.28
CA LYS A 347 -7.57 -22.08 -1.17
C LYS A 347 -8.51 -20.87 -1.06
N GLY A 348 -8.47 -19.95 -2.02
CA GLY A 348 -9.37 -18.81 -2.07
C GLY A 348 -9.15 -17.79 -0.93
N MET A 349 -7.92 -17.68 -0.40
CA MET A 349 -7.61 -16.74 0.68
C MET A 349 -7.90 -15.29 0.27
N ARG A 350 -7.60 -14.93 -0.98
CA ARG A 350 -7.89 -13.58 -1.52
C ARG A 350 -9.38 -13.27 -1.46
N HIS A 351 -10.22 -14.21 -1.89
CA HIS A 351 -11.67 -14.01 -1.87
C HIS A 351 -12.20 -13.88 -0.44
N PHE A 352 -11.67 -14.67 0.49
CA PHE A 352 -11.97 -14.53 1.92
C PHE A 352 -11.59 -13.16 2.47
N CYS A 353 -10.42 -12.63 2.12
CA CYS A 353 -10.00 -11.29 2.54
C CYS A 353 -10.91 -10.21 1.97
N LEU A 354 -11.35 -10.31 0.72
CA LEU A 354 -12.30 -9.36 0.12
C LEU A 354 -13.67 -9.37 0.82
N ILE A 355 -14.20 -10.55 1.15
CA ILE A 355 -15.44 -10.65 1.94
C ILE A 355 -15.22 -10.05 3.34
N SER A 356 -14.08 -10.34 3.96
CA SER A 356 -13.74 -9.82 5.29
C SER A 356 -13.60 -8.30 5.29
N GLU A 357 -13.03 -7.73 4.22
CA GLU A 357 -12.94 -6.29 4.02
C GLU A 357 -14.34 -5.65 3.97
N GLN A 358 -15.28 -6.24 3.22
CA GLN A 358 -16.66 -5.77 3.15
C GLN A 358 -17.37 -5.82 4.53
N LEU A 359 -17.10 -6.85 5.32
CA LEU A 359 -17.68 -7.01 6.66
C LEU A 359 -17.11 -6.03 7.69
N VAL A 360 -15.81 -5.70 7.59
CA VAL A 360 -15.11 -4.85 8.57
C VAL A 360 -15.23 -3.37 8.23
N PHE A 361 -15.08 -3.00 6.95
CA PHE A 361 -15.09 -1.59 6.53
C PHE A 361 -16.46 -1.11 6.04
N PHE A 362 -17.47 -2.01 6.00
CA PHE A 362 -18.75 -1.74 5.33
C PHE A 362 -18.54 -1.18 3.91
N SER A 363 -17.43 -1.54 3.26
CA SER A 363 -17.01 -0.98 1.98
C SER A 363 -17.75 -1.71 0.85
N GLY A 364 -18.63 -0.98 0.18
CA GLY A 364 -19.49 -1.48 -0.89
C GLY A 364 -19.05 -1.01 -2.27
N ASP A 365 -17.75 -0.92 -2.54
CA ASP A 365 -17.24 -0.41 -3.81
C ASP A 365 -17.42 -1.47 -4.91
N ILE A 366 -18.61 -1.48 -5.48
CA ILE A 366 -18.96 -2.24 -6.67
C ILE A 366 -18.67 -1.33 -7.85
N LEU A 367 -17.72 -1.72 -8.71
CA LEU A 367 -17.52 -1.04 -9.99
C LEU A 367 -18.82 -1.19 -10.80
N ARG A 368 -19.55 -0.08 -10.96
CA ARG A 368 -20.75 -0.03 -11.82
C ARG A 368 -20.35 0.41 -13.22
N LEU A 369 -21.16 0.01 -14.20
CA LEU A 369 -20.98 0.44 -15.59
C LEU A 369 -20.94 1.98 -15.67
N ASP A 370 -21.85 2.67 -14.97
CA ASP A 370 -21.93 4.13 -15.00
C ASP A 370 -20.63 4.82 -14.59
N THR A 371 -20.00 4.35 -13.51
CA THR A 371 -18.71 4.88 -13.02
C THR A 371 -17.60 4.69 -14.06
N LEU A 372 -17.55 3.53 -14.71
CA LEU A 372 -16.57 3.27 -15.77
C LEU A 372 -16.80 4.19 -16.98
N LEU A 373 -18.06 4.46 -17.33
CA LEU A 373 -18.42 5.32 -18.46
C LEU A 373 -18.14 6.78 -18.20
N GLU A 374 -18.26 7.25 -16.96
CA GLU A 374 -17.83 8.58 -16.54
C GLU A 374 -16.33 8.75 -16.72
N TRP A 375 -15.53 7.80 -16.22
CA TRP A 375 -14.07 7.80 -16.40
C TRP A 375 -13.68 7.76 -17.88
N TRP A 376 -14.36 6.94 -18.67
CA TRP A 376 -14.15 6.88 -20.11
C TRP A 376 -14.50 8.20 -20.79
N ARG A 377 -15.61 8.84 -20.42
CA ARG A 377 -16.05 10.14 -20.97
C ARG A 377 -15.01 11.22 -20.73
N GLU A 378 -14.48 11.29 -19.51
CA GLU A 378 -13.47 12.27 -19.13
C GLU A 378 -12.22 12.16 -20.01
N LYS A 379 -11.78 10.94 -20.32
CA LYS A 379 -10.56 10.71 -21.11
C LYS A 379 -10.77 10.69 -22.61
N ASN A 380 -11.94 10.28 -23.08
CA ASN A 380 -12.29 10.18 -24.49
C ASN A 380 -12.98 11.44 -25.03
N GLY A 381 -13.14 12.50 -24.23
CA GLY A 381 -13.85 13.72 -24.65
C GLY A 381 -13.28 14.39 -25.92
N SER A 382 -11.98 14.27 -26.17
CA SER A 382 -11.29 14.79 -27.37
C SER A 382 -11.15 13.78 -28.51
N PHE A 383 -11.45 12.50 -28.28
CA PHE A 383 -11.22 11.42 -29.25
C PHE A 383 -12.52 10.65 -29.51
N CYS A 384 -12.93 10.50 -30.77
CA CYS A 384 -14.06 9.63 -31.11
C CYS A 384 -13.62 8.16 -31.15
N SER A 385 -13.28 7.57 -29.99
CA SER A 385 -12.92 6.14 -29.89
C SER A 385 -14.11 5.27 -29.48
N ARG A 386 -14.09 3.99 -29.91
CA ARG A 386 -15.03 2.96 -29.41
C ARG A 386 -14.50 2.34 -28.13
N LEU A 387 -15.40 1.98 -27.22
CA LEU A 387 -15.09 1.18 -26.03
C LEU A 387 -15.75 -0.19 -26.17
N ILE A 388 -14.97 -1.26 -26.05
CA ILE A 388 -15.48 -2.64 -26.01
C ILE A 388 -15.09 -3.23 -24.67
N ILE A 389 -16.06 -3.73 -23.92
CA ILE A 389 -15.87 -4.34 -22.61
C ILE A 389 -16.19 -5.82 -22.73
N ILE A 390 -15.28 -6.69 -22.28
CA ILE A 390 -15.47 -8.14 -22.26
C ILE A 390 -15.59 -8.57 -20.79
N LEU A 391 -16.72 -9.20 -20.44
CA LEU A 391 -17.07 -9.58 -19.08
C LEU A 391 -17.28 -11.08 -18.99
N ASP A 392 -16.32 -11.76 -18.38
CA ASP A 392 -16.39 -13.17 -18.02
C ASP A 392 -16.83 -13.30 -16.55
N SER A 393 -18.07 -12.90 -16.29
CA SER A 393 -18.65 -12.93 -14.95
C SER A 393 -20.12 -13.35 -14.99
N GLU A 394 -20.57 -14.01 -13.92
CA GLU A 394 -21.99 -14.40 -13.75
C GLU A 394 -22.94 -13.20 -13.87
N ASN A 395 -22.46 -12.01 -13.48
CA ASN A 395 -23.25 -10.78 -13.49
C ASN A 395 -22.98 -9.89 -14.73
N SER A 396 -22.59 -10.50 -15.85
CA SER A 396 -22.36 -9.77 -17.11
C SER A 396 -23.67 -9.37 -17.82
N THR A 397 -24.77 -10.12 -17.60
CA THR A 397 -26.04 -9.91 -18.30
C THR A 397 -26.72 -8.57 -18.00
N PRO A 398 -26.68 -7.99 -16.78
CA PRO A 398 -27.21 -6.65 -16.55
C PRO A 398 -26.42 -5.57 -17.30
N TRP A 399 -25.10 -5.71 -17.40
CA TRP A 399 -24.26 -4.76 -18.14
C TRP A 399 -24.60 -4.77 -19.64
N VAL A 400 -24.86 -5.95 -20.20
CA VAL A 400 -25.33 -6.13 -21.58
C VAL A 400 -26.71 -5.48 -21.81
N LYS A 401 -27.56 -5.43 -20.80
CA LYS A 401 -28.87 -4.74 -20.87
C LYS A 401 -28.72 -3.22 -20.73
N GLU A 402 -27.93 -2.76 -19.77
CA GLU A 402 -27.72 -1.33 -19.50
C GLU A 402 -27.01 -0.62 -20.66
N VAL A 403 -26.04 -1.28 -21.34
CA VAL A 403 -25.34 -0.64 -22.47
C VAL A 403 -26.29 -0.23 -23.60
N ARG A 404 -27.41 -0.94 -23.78
CA ARG A 404 -28.42 -0.64 -24.82
C ARG A 404 -29.19 0.65 -24.56
N LYS A 405 -29.20 1.13 -23.32
CA LYS A 405 -29.85 2.40 -22.93
C LYS A 405 -28.98 3.62 -23.22
N ILE A 406 -27.67 3.43 -23.41
CA ILE A 406 -26.69 4.50 -23.62
C ILE A 406 -26.85 5.12 -25.01
N ASN A 407 -26.96 6.45 -25.05
CA ASN A 407 -27.21 7.20 -26.28
C ASN A 407 -25.95 7.86 -26.87
N ASP A 408 -25.06 8.40 -26.04
CA ASP A 408 -24.09 9.41 -26.51
C ASP A 408 -22.65 8.91 -26.67
N GLN A 409 -22.43 7.60 -26.63
CA GLN A 409 -21.10 6.99 -26.71
C GLN A 409 -21.12 5.71 -27.55
N TYR A 410 -19.99 5.35 -28.14
CA TYR A 410 -19.84 4.14 -28.96
C TYR A 410 -19.29 2.99 -28.12
N ILE A 411 -20.18 2.32 -27.38
CA ILE A 411 -19.81 1.24 -26.46
C ILE A 411 -20.45 -0.07 -26.89
N ALA A 412 -19.71 -1.15 -26.72
CA ALA A 412 -20.19 -2.52 -26.77
C ALA A 412 -19.77 -3.28 -25.51
N VAL A 413 -20.64 -4.17 -25.04
CA VAL A 413 -20.36 -5.10 -23.93
C VAL A 413 -20.57 -6.51 -24.46
N GLN A 414 -19.54 -7.34 -24.40
CA GLN A 414 -19.58 -8.78 -24.57
C GLN A 414 -19.62 -9.42 -23.18
N GLY A 415 -20.59 -10.29 -22.94
CA GLY A 415 -20.77 -11.02 -21.70
C GLY A 415 -21.02 -12.51 -21.93
N ALA A 416 -21.13 -13.23 -20.82
CA ALA A 416 -21.37 -14.66 -20.76
C ALA A 416 -22.50 -14.99 -19.78
N GLU A 417 -23.40 -15.87 -20.20
CA GLU A 417 -24.38 -16.50 -19.32
C GLU A 417 -23.92 -17.94 -19.06
N MET A 418 -23.60 -18.24 -17.80
CA MET A 418 -23.18 -19.56 -17.35
C MET A 418 -24.40 -20.33 -16.86
N THR A 419 -24.68 -21.46 -17.48
CA THR A 419 -25.84 -22.29 -17.10
C THR A 419 -25.52 -23.04 -15.80
N LYS A 420 -26.25 -22.76 -14.72
CA LYS A 420 -26.00 -23.36 -13.38
C LYS A 420 -26.45 -24.82 -13.25
N THR A 421 -27.18 -25.34 -14.23
CA THR A 421 -27.78 -26.69 -14.20
C THR A 421 -27.70 -27.32 -15.58
N ILE A 422 -26.89 -28.36 -15.72
CA ILE A 422 -27.03 -29.38 -16.76
C ILE A 422 -27.04 -30.73 -16.04
N ASP A 423 -27.91 -31.63 -16.49
CA ASP A 423 -28.12 -32.96 -15.94
C ASP A 423 -26.80 -33.70 -15.62
N ILE A 424 -26.86 -34.48 -14.54
CA ILE A 424 -25.77 -34.91 -13.65
C ILE A 424 -24.69 -35.82 -14.28
N GLU A 425 -24.66 -36.10 -15.59
CA GLU A 425 -23.84 -37.22 -16.09
C GLU A 425 -22.69 -36.93 -17.08
N GLU A 426 -22.47 -35.74 -17.64
CA GLU A 426 -21.42 -35.65 -18.70
C GLU A 426 -20.61 -34.36 -18.90
N ALA A 427 -20.82 -33.27 -18.14
CA ALA A 427 -20.04 -32.04 -18.34
C ALA A 427 -19.53 -31.41 -17.04
N ASP A 428 -18.24 -31.02 -17.04
CA ASP A 428 -17.65 -30.20 -15.99
C ASP A 428 -18.39 -28.85 -15.88
N PRO A 429 -18.63 -28.35 -14.65
CA PRO A 429 -19.28 -27.05 -14.47
C PRO A 429 -18.43 -25.93 -15.08
N PRO A 430 -19.06 -24.92 -15.73
CA PRO A 430 -18.34 -23.82 -16.35
C PRO A 430 -17.51 -23.05 -15.31
N GLN A 431 -16.23 -22.86 -15.61
CA GLN A 431 -15.29 -22.11 -14.78
C GLN A 431 -15.15 -20.66 -15.28
N LEU A 432 -14.81 -19.76 -14.35
CA LEU A 432 -14.49 -18.38 -14.69
C LEU A 432 -13.23 -18.35 -15.56
N GLY A 433 -13.34 -17.80 -16.77
CA GLY A 433 -12.26 -17.82 -17.78
C GLY A 433 -12.59 -18.68 -19.01
N ASP A 434 -13.53 -19.63 -18.92
CA ASP A 434 -13.90 -20.50 -20.04
C ASP A 434 -14.50 -19.70 -21.20
N PHE A 435 -15.36 -18.72 -20.89
CA PHE A 435 -15.90 -17.82 -21.90
C PHE A 435 -14.80 -17.04 -22.62
N THR A 436 -13.89 -16.40 -21.87
CA THR A 436 -12.84 -15.58 -22.46
C THR A 436 -11.91 -16.43 -23.30
N LYS A 437 -11.55 -17.63 -22.84
CA LYS A 437 -10.72 -18.58 -23.56
C LYS A 437 -11.37 -18.94 -24.91
N ASP A 438 -12.64 -19.37 -24.89
CA ASP A 438 -13.38 -19.71 -26.10
C ASP A 438 -13.56 -18.52 -27.04
N TRP A 439 -13.82 -17.33 -26.48
CA TRP A 439 -14.01 -16.10 -27.26
C TRP A 439 -12.71 -15.62 -27.93
N VAL A 440 -11.58 -15.70 -27.23
CA VAL A 440 -10.26 -15.39 -27.79
C VAL A 440 -9.90 -16.40 -28.88
N GLU A 441 -10.08 -17.69 -28.61
CA GLU A 441 -9.86 -18.76 -29.59
C GLU A 441 -10.71 -18.54 -30.86
N TYR A 442 -12.00 -18.20 -30.66
CA TYR A 442 -12.95 -17.88 -31.75
C TYR A 442 -12.45 -16.76 -32.66
N ASN A 443 -11.88 -15.70 -32.07
CA ASN A 443 -11.49 -14.50 -32.81
C ASN A 443 -10.07 -14.56 -33.39
N CYS A 444 -9.14 -15.25 -32.72
CA CYS A 444 -7.73 -15.24 -33.08
C CYS A 444 -7.33 -16.39 -34.00
N ASN A 445 -8.00 -17.55 -33.92
CA ASN A 445 -7.62 -18.74 -34.68
C ASN A 445 -8.65 -19.02 -35.78
N THR A 446 -8.25 -18.89 -37.05
CA THR A 446 -9.15 -19.12 -38.21
C THR A 446 -9.54 -20.58 -38.43
N THR A 447 -8.88 -21.51 -37.74
CA THR A 447 -9.08 -22.97 -37.87
C THR A 447 -9.85 -23.59 -36.69
N ASN A 448 -10.40 -22.77 -35.79
CA ASN A 448 -11.17 -23.30 -34.66
C ASN A 448 -12.53 -23.86 -35.14
N ASN A 449 -13.07 -24.82 -34.38
CA ASN A 449 -14.39 -25.41 -34.60
C ASN A 449 -15.45 -24.83 -33.64
N ILE A 450 -15.24 -23.63 -33.09
CA ILE A 450 -16.13 -23.08 -32.06
C ILE A 450 -17.38 -22.52 -32.71
N CYS A 451 -18.53 -23.13 -32.41
CA CYS A 451 -19.84 -22.70 -32.87
C CYS A 451 -20.68 -22.16 -31.70
N TRP A 452 -20.89 -20.84 -31.65
CA TRP A 452 -21.66 -20.19 -30.58
C TRP A 452 -23.16 -20.50 -30.61
N THR A 453 -23.69 -20.94 -31.76
CA THR A 453 -25.11 -21.31 -31.94
C THR A 453 -25.42 -22.78 -31.62
N GLU A 454 -24.41 -23.56 -31.21
CA GLU A 454 -24.57 -24.97 -30.87
C GLU A 454 -25.40 -25.15 -29.60
N LYS A 455 -26.42 -26.01 -29.66
CA LYS A 455 -27.30 -26.32 -28.52
C LYS A 455 -26.54 -27.23 -27.54
N GLY A 456 -26.55 -26.87 -26.26
CA GLY A 456 -25.95 -27.69 -25.18
C GLY A 456 -24.67 -27.13 -24.56
N ARG A 457 -24.15 -25.97 -25.02
CA ARG A 457 -22.99 -25.33 -24.38
C ARG A 457 -23.31 -24.88 -22.95
N THR A 458 -22.38 -25.16 -22.05
CA THR A 458 -22.39 -24.70 -20.64
C THR A 458 -22.31 -23.18 -20.54
N VAL A 459 -21.56 -22.56 -21.45
CA VAL A 459 -21.35 -21.11 -21.56
C VAL A 459 -22.05 -20.56 -22.81
N LYS A 460 -22.96 -19.61 -22.62
CA LYS A 460 -23.64 -18.88 -23.70
C LYS A 460 -23.09 -17.47 -23.84
N ALA A 461 -22.82 -17.05 -25.06
CA ALA A 461 -22.35 -15.71 -25.32
C ALA A 461 -23.54 -14.75 -25.46
N VAL A 462 -23.43 -13.57 -24.85
CA VAL A 462 -24.41 -12.49 -25.00
C VAL A 462 -23.69 -11.18 -25.23
N TYR A 463 -24.23 -10.31 -26.08
CA TYR A 463 -23.67 -8.97 -26.23
C TYR A 463 -24.74 -7.89 -26.36
N GLY A 464 -24.31 -6.66 -26.09
CA GLY A 464 -25.11 -5.46 -26.19
C GLY A 464 -24.27 -4.33 -26.76
N VAL A 465 -24.92 -3.46 -27.53
CA VAL A 465 -24.30 -2.26 -28.09
C VAL A 465 -25.13 -1.03 -27.75
N SER A 466 -24.46 0.09 -27.56
CA SER A 466 -25.05 1.42 -27.46
C SER A 466 -25.87 1.79 -28.68
N LYS A 467 -26.86 2.68 -28.53
CA LYS A 467 -27.79 3.02 -29.63
C LYS A 467 -27.10 3.62 -30.84
N ARG A 468 -26.02 4.37 -30.63
CA ARG A 468 -25.23 5.01 -31.69
C ARG A 468 -24.07 4.18 -32.20
N TRP A 469 -23.89 2.94 -31.73
CA TRP A 469 -22.79 2.07 -32.16
C TRP A 469 -22.58 2.04 -33.69
N SER A 470 -23.69 1.91 -34.44
CA SER A 470 -23.68 1.83 -35.90
C SER A 470 -23.34 3.14 -36.63
N ASP A 471 -23.35 4.28 -35.94
CA ASP A 471 -22.99 5.57 -36.54
C ASP A 471 -21.50 5.83 -36.53
N TYR A 472 -20.73 5.02 -35.78
CA TYR A 472 -19.31 5.18 -35.72
C TYR A 472 -18.70 4.99 -37.10
N THR A 473 -17.99 6.02 -37.54
CA THR A 473 -17.11 5.98 -38.69
C THR A 473 -15.68 6.09 -38.17
N LEU A 474 -14.78 5.23 -38.69
CA LEU A 474 -13.35 5.46 -38.54
C LEU A 474 -13.03 6.88 -39.00
N HIS A 475 -12.01 7.50 -38.40
CA HIS A 475 -11.57 8.83 -38.79
C HIS A 475 -11.27 8.85 -40.30
N LEU A 476 -12.20 9.42 -41.07
CA LEU A 476 -12.02 9.61 -42.50
C LEU A 476 -10.94 10.68 -42.70
N PRO A 477 -10.10 10.56 -43.75
CA PRO A 477 -9.11 11.60 -44.03
C PRO A 477 -9.84 12.94 -44.19
N THR A 478 -9.35 13.96 -43.49
CA THR A 478 -9.87 15.32 -43.61
C THR A 478 -9.56 15.88 -45.00
N GLY A 479 -10.25 16.95 -45.43
CA GLY A 479 -9.92 17.62 -46.69
C GLY A 479 -8.45 18.08 -46.76
N SER A 480 -7.86 18.42 -45.60
CA SER A 480 -6.43 18.70 -45.46
C SER A 480 -5.55 17.46 -45.61
N ASP A 481 -5.96 16.29 -45.09
CA ASP A 481 -5.21 15.04 -45.26
C ASP A 481 -5.22 14.60 -46.72
N VAL A 482 -6.37 14.73 -47.40
CA VAL A 482 -6.52 14.45 -48.83
C VAL A 482 -5.67 15.43 -49.64
N ALA A 483 -5.70 16.73 -49.33
CA ALA A 483 -4.88 17.73 -50.01
C ALA A 483 -3.38 17.47 -49.81
N LYS A 484 -2.95 17.17 -48.57
CA LYS A 484 -1.55 16.87 -48.25
C LYS A 484 -1.08 15.59 -48.95
N HIS A 485 -1.87 14.53 -48.92
CA HIS A 485 -1.59 13.29 -49.65
C HIS A 485 -1.48 13.58 -51.15
N TRP A 486 -2.41 14.33 -51.71
CA TRP A 486 -2.41 14.66 -53.13
C TRP A 486 -1.18 15.48 -53.54
N MET A 487 -0.80 16.46 -52.72
CA MET A 487 0.39 17.29 -52.93
C MET A 487 1.71 16.53 -52.77
N LEU A 488 1.71 15.40 -52.09
CA LEU A 488 2.88 14.54 -51.92
C LEU A 488 3.10 13.61 -53.12
N TYR A 489 2.03 13.15 -53.77
CA TYR A 489 2.10 12.09 -54.78
C TYR A 489 1.73 12.52 -56.20
N PHE A 490 1.10 13.68 -56.40
CA PHE A 490 0.63 14.13 -57.72
C PHE A 490 1.27 15.45 -58.19
N PRO A 491 1.31 15.74 -59.51
CA PRO A 491 1.91 16.95 -60.06
C PRO A 491 1.16 18.23 -59.65
N ARG A 492 1.92 19.34 -59.51
CA ARG A 492 1.41 20.66 -59.08
C ARG A 492 0.26 21.21 -59.90
N ILE A 493 0.16 20.87 -61.18
CA ILE A 493 -0.92 21.33 -62.06
C ILE A 493 -2.31 20.82 -61.62
N THR A 494 -2.35 19.74 -60.82
CA THR A 494 -3.59 19.13 -60.33
C THR A 494 -4.07 19.68 -58.98
N TYR A 495 -3.31 20.58 -58.34
CA TYR A 495 -3.65 21.09 -57.00
C TYR A 495 -4.96 21.92 -56.97
N PRO A 496 -5.25 22.78 -57.98
CA PRO A 496 -6.52 23.51 -58.00
C PRO A 496 -7.75 22.58 -58.04
N LEU A 497 -7.63 21.42 -58.69
CA LEU A 497 -8.71 20.42 -58.77
C LEU A 497 -9.06 19.84 -57.40
N VAL A 498 -8.08 19.61 -56.52
CA VAL A 498 -8.32 19.07 -55.17
C VAL A 498 -8.99 20.12 -54.28
N HIS A 499 -8.58 21.38 -54.39
CA HIS A 499 -9.23 22.47 -53.66
C HIS A 499 -10.70 22.65 -54.12
N LEU A 500 -10.97 22.54 -55.42
CA LEU A 500 -12.33 22.57 -55.97
C LEU A 500 -13.17 21.35 -55.51
N ALA A 501 -12.58 20.16 -55.51
CA ALA A 501 -13.23 18.93 -55.05
C ALA A 501 -13.55 18.98 -53.55
N ASN A 502 -12.63 19.48 -52.72
CA ASN A 502 -12.85 19.68 -51.29
C ASN A 502 -13.98 20.71 -51.03
N TRP A 503 -14.04 21.78 -51.82
CA TRP A 503 -15.10 22.79 -51.73
C TRP A 503 -16.47 22.21 -52.09
N LEU A 504 -16.56 21.44 -53.18
CA LEU A 504 -17.80 20.75 -53.60
C LEU A 504 -18.25 19.70 -52.59
N CYS A 505 -17.33 18.91 -52.03
CA CYS A 505 -17.63 17.95 -50.96
C CYS A 505 -18.13 18.63 -49.67
N GLY A 506 -17.71 19.87 -49.40
CA GLY A 506 -18.15 20.68 -48.27
C GLY A 506 -19.63 21.07 -48.32
N LEU A 507 -20.26 21.07 -49.50
CA LEU A 507 -21.66 21.48 -49.70
C LEU A 507 -22.70 20.45 -49.19
N ASN A 508 -22.27 19.24 -48.81
CA ASN A 508 -23.05 18.18 -48.13
C ASN A 508 -24.53 18.02 -48.57
N LEU A 509 -24.80 18.07 -49.87
CA LEU A 509 -26.16 18.06 -50.46
C LEU A 509 -27.04 16.86 -50.07
N PHE A 510 -26.46 15.75 -49.59
CA PHE A 510 -27.16 14.52 -49.22
C PHE A 510 -27.28 14.28 -47.70
N TRP A 511 -27.16 15.32 -46.87
CA TRP A 511 -27.17 15.17 -45.41
C TRP A 511 -28.46 14.54 -44.86
N ILE A 512 -29.62 14.85 -45.45
CA ILE A 512 -30.92 14.28 -45.05
C ILE A 512 -30.95 12.76 -45.32
N CYS A 513 -30.48 12.32 -46.49
CA CYS A 513 -30.37 10.89 -46.81
C CYS A 513 -29.40 10.16 -45.85
N LYS A 514 -28.27 10.78 -45.50
CA LYS A 514 -27.32 10.21 -44.52
C LYS A 514 -27.95 10.06 -43.13
N THR A 515 -28.75 11.04 -42.70
CA THR A 515 -29.42 10.99 -41.39
C THR A 515 -30.53 9.93 -41.37
N CYS A 516 -31.33 9.81 -42.42
CA CYS A 516 -32.33 8.75 -42.57
C CYS A 516 -31.68 7.35 -42.57
N PHE A 517 -30.58 7.19 -43.31
CA PHE A 517 -29.84 5.92 -43.35
C PHE A 517 -29.23 5.54 -42.00
N ARG A 518 -28.72 6.52 -41.23
CA ARG A 518 -28.28 6.30 -39.85
C ARG A 518 -29.42 5.85 -38.96
N CYS A 519 -30.59 6.46 -39.06
CA CYS A 519 -31.78 6.05 -38.30
C CYS A 519 -32.18 4.60 -38.60
N LEU A 520 -32.23 4.22 -39.89
CA LEU A 520 -32.50 2.84 -40.32
C LEU A 520 -31.45 1.85 -39.81
N LYS A 521 -30.16 2.20 -39.83
CA LYS A 521 -29.08 1.38 -39.26
C LYS A 521 -29.25 1.18 -37.76
N ARG A 522 -29.59 2.23 -37.01
CA ARG A 522 -29.85 2.16 -35.56
C ARG A 522 -31.05 1.26 -35.27
N LEU A 523 -32.16 1.42 -36.00
CA LEU A 523 -33.36 0.58 -35.86
C LEU A 523 -33.04 -0.88 -36.16
N LYS A 524 -32.33 -1.16 -37.25
CA LYS A 524 -31.87 -2.52 -37.61
C LYS A 524 -31.04 -3.14 -36.48
N MET A 525 -30.06 -2.41 -35.93
CA MET A 525 -29.23 -2.92 -34.82
C MET A 525 -30.02 -3.11 -33.52
N SER A 526 -31.04 -2.30 -33.26
CA SER A 526 -31.86 -2.42 -32.06
C SER A 526 -32.85 -3.58 -32.13
N TRP A 527 -33.43 -3.84 -33.31
CA TRP A 527 -34.48 -4.86 -33.49
C TRP A 527 -33.91 -6.22 -33.92
N PHE A 528 -32.84 -6.21 -34.69
CA PHE A 528 -32.23 -7.41 -35.28
C PHE A 528 -30.73 -7.44 -34.97
N LEU A 529 -30.41 -7.63 -33.68
CA LEU A 529 -29.04 -7.79 -33.23
C LEU A 529 -28.46 -9.08 -33.85
N PRO A 530 -27.42 -9.03 -34.70
CA PRO A 530 -26.92 -10.20 -35.40
C PRO A 530 -26.30 -11.23 -34.45
N ALA A 531 -26.32 -12.51 -34.81
CA ALA A 531 -25.64 -13.55 -34.02
C ALA A 531 -24.12 -13.31 -33.92
N VAL A 532 -23.54 -12.76 -34.99
CA VAL A 532 -22.13 -12.35 -35.04
C VAL A 532 -22.06 -10.93 -35.57
N LEU A 533 -21.49 -10.01 -34.79
CA LEU A 533 -21.26 -8.63 -35.16
C LEU A 533 -19.76 -8.39 -35.36
N ASP A 534 -19.37 -8.16 -36.61
CA ASP A 534 -18.02 -7.73 -36.93
C ASP A 534 -17.82 -6.26 -36.52
N THR A 535 -16.77 -6.00 -35.73
CA THR A 535 -16.43 -4.65 -35.29
C THR A 535 -15.65 -3.87 -36.35
N GLY A 536 -15.12 -4.54 -37.38
CA GLY A 536 -14.25 -3.96 -38.40
C GLY A 536 -12.81 -3.69 -37.93
N GLN A 537 -12.43 -4.22 -36.76
CA GLN A 537 -11.10 -4.06 -36.15
C GLN A 537 -10.42 -5.41 -35.87
N GLY A 538 -10.84 -6.48 -36.54
CA GLY A 538 -10.26 -7.82 -36.41
C GLY A 538 -10.89 -8.70 -35.32
N PHE A 539 -11.89 -8.21 -34.58
CA PHE A 539 -12.60 -8.98 -33.56
C PHE A 539 -14.13 -8.87 -33.75
N LYS A 540 -14.84 -9.93 -33.36
CA LYS A 540 -16.28 -10.12 -33.53
C LYS A 540 -16.96 -10.27 -32.16
N LEU A 541 -18.11 -9.62 -32.02
CA LEU A 541 -19.01 -9.81 -30.88
C LEU A 541 -19.99 -10.93 -31.25
N VAL A 542 -20.26 -11.82 -30.30
CA VAL A 542 -20.97 -13.08 -30.57
C VAL A 542 -22.12 -13.27 -29.59
N LYS A 543 -23.22 -13.78 -30.12
CA LYS A 543 -24.44 -14.12 -29.39
C LYS A 543 -24.82 -15.55 -29.74
N SER A 544 -25.06 -16.36 -28.70
CA SER A 544 -25.56 -17.72 -28.78
C SER A 544 -27.05 -17.81 -29.13
#